data_AF-H9EZU5-F1
#
_entry.id   AF-H9EZU5-F1
#
_cell.length_a   1.000
_cell.length_b   1.000
_cell.length_c   1.000
_cell.angle_alpha   90.00
_cell.angle_beta   90.00
_cell.angle_gamma   90.00
#
_symmetry.space_group_name_H-M   'P 1'
#
loop_
_entity.id
_entity.type
_entity.pdbx_description
1 polymer ?
#
loop_
_entity_poly.entity_id
_entity_poly.type
_entity_poly.pdbx_seq_one_letter_code
_entity_poly.pdbx_strand_id
1 'polypeptide(L)'
;MEPGPALAWLLLLSLLADCLKAAQSRDFTVKDIIYLHPSTTPYPGGFKCFTCEKAADNYECNRWAPDIYCPRETRYCYTQHTMEGTGNSISVTKR
;
A
#
# COMPACT_ATOMS: atom_id res chain seq x y z
N MET A 1 -18.77 0.58 51.01
CA MET A 1 -19.13 -0.68 50.35
C MET A 1 -18.46 -0.61 48.99
N GLU A 2 -17.22 -1.08 48.91
CA GLU A 2 -16.37 -0.90 47.74
C GLU A 2 -17.00 -1.63 46.54
N PRO A 3 -17.24 -0.97 45.39
CA PRO A 3 -17.74 -1.60 44.18
C PRO A 3 -16.63 -2.40 43.48
N GLY A 4 -15.82 -3.14 44.23
CA GLY A 4 -14.64 -3.86 43.75
C GLY A 4 -14.94 -5.01 42.77
N PRO A 5 -15.87 -5.93 43.08
CA PRO A 5 -16.06 -7.09 42.23
C PRO A 5 -16.85 -6.78 40.95
N ALA A 6 -17.93 -6.00 41.03
CA ALA A 6 -18.77 -5.74 39.84
C ALA A 6 -18.02 -4.93 38.77
N LEU A 7 -17.23 -3.92 39.16
CA LEU A 7 -16.44 -3.12 38.21
C LEU A 7 -15.31 -3.94 37.58
N ALA A 8 -14.64 -4.80 38.36
CA ALA A 8 -13.59 -5.67 37.83
C ALA A 8 -14.15 -6.66 36.78
N TRP A 9 -15.34 -7.21 37.00
CA TRP A 9 -16.01 -8.09 36.04
C TRP A 9 -16.42 -7.37 34.77
N LEU A 10 -16.93 -6.14 34.88
CA LEU A 10 -17.27 -5.32 33.70
C LEU A 10 -16.03 -4.99 32.86
N LEU A 11 -14.91 -4.65 33.50
CA LEU A 11 -13.64 -4.38 32.81
C LEU A 11 -13.07 -5.64 32.13
N LEU A 12 -13.19 -6.80 32.77
CA LEU A 12 -12.76 -8.07 32.18
C LEU A 12 -13.61 -8.40 30.95
N LEU A 13 -14.93 -8.23 31.04
CA LEU A 13 -15.85 -8.48 29.93
C LEU A 13 -15.61 -7.52 28.75
N SER A 14 -15.30 -6.24 29.02
CA SER A 14 -14.96 -5.29 27.95
C SER A 14 -13.64 -5.65 27.26
N LEU A 15 -12.61 -6.07 28.01
CA LEU A 15 -11.34 -6.51 27.44
C LEU A 15 -11.51 -7.76 26.56
N LEU A 16 -12.33 -8.72 26.99
CA LEU A 16 -12.63 -9.91 26.21
C LEU A 16 -13.42 -9.57 24.93
N ALA A 17 -14.36 -8.61 25.00
CA ALA A 17 -15.11 -8.14 23.84
C ALA A 17 -14.22 -7.43 22.81
N ASP A 18 -13.25 -6.63 23.25
CA ASP A 18 -12.29 -5.96 22.37
C ASP A 18 -11.30 -6.95 21.74
N CYS A 19 -10.86 -7.97 22.49
CA CYS A 19 -10.09 -9.08 21.93
C CYS A 19 -10.87 -9.86 20.85
N LEU A 20 -12.18 -10.07 21.05
CA LEU A 20 -13.03 -10.71 20.03
C LEU A 20 -13.20 -9.84 18.78
N LYS A 21 -13.29 -8.51 18.92
CA LYS A 21 -13.34 -7.58 17.78
C LYS A 21 -12.03 -7.56 16.99
N ALA A 22 -10.89 -7.60 17.67
CA ALA A 22 -9.57 -7.64 17.02
C ALA A 22 -9.35 -8.95 16.23
N ALA A 23 -10.08 -10.02 16.55
CA ALA A 23 -9.97 -11.32 15.91
C ALA A 23 -10.88 -11.51 14.66
N GLN A 24 -11.61 -10.50 14.21
CA GLN A 24 -12.38 -10.58 12.96
C GLN A 24 -11.54 -10.27 11.70
N SER A 25 -10.28 -10.71 11.66
CA SER A 25 -9.60 -10.85 10.37
C SER A 25 -10.22 -12.04 9.65
N ARG A 26 -11.11 -11.78 8.67
CA ARG A 26 -11.56 -12.83 7.76
C ARG A 26 -10.46 -13.11 6.75
N ASP A 27 -10.20 -14.38 6.46
CA ASP A 27 -9.29 -14.77 5.39
C ASP A 27 -9.75 -14.21 4.04
N PHE A 28 -8.77 -13.75 3.26
CA PHE A 28 -9.01 -13.25 1.91
C PHE A 28 -9.35 -14.44 1.01
N THR A 29 -10.56 -14.46 0.46
CA THR A 29 -10.99 -15.54 -0.43
C THR A 29 -10.66 -15.23 -1.88
N VAL A 30 -10.68 -16.24 -2.75
CA VAL A 30 -10.54 -16.07 -4.21
C VAL A 30 -11.57 -15.09 -4.79
N LYS A 31 -12.71 -14.85 -4.11
CA LYS A 31 -13.69 -13.84 -4.53
C LYS A 31 -13.35 -12.42 -4.07
N ASP A 32 -12.65 -12.29 -2.94
CA ASP A 32 -12.10 -11.00 -2.47
C ASP A 32 -10.87 -10.60 -3.29
N ILE A 33 -10.16 -11.60 -3.85
CA ILE A 33 -9.33 -11.43 -5.03
C ILE A 33 -10.31 -11.09 -6.17
N ILE A 34 -10.68 -9.81 -6.27
CA ILE A 34 -11.05 -9.19 -7.54
C ILE A 34 -10.08 -9.77 -8.57
N TYR A 35 -10.51 -9.98 -9.81
CA TYR A 35 -9.63 -10.33 -10.94
C TYR A 35 -8.61 -9.18 -11.15
N LEU A 36 -7.73 -8.95 -10.16
CA LEU A 36 -6.74 -7.88 -10.01
C LEU A 36 -5.66 -8.08 -11.06
N HIS A 37 -5.48 -9.33 -11.44
CA HIS A 37 -4.67 -9.75 -12.57
C HIS A 37 -5.57 -10.52 -13.54
N PRO A 38 -6.24 -9.84 -14.49
CA PRO A 38 -6.32 -10.45 -15.79
C PRO A 38 -4.88 -10.77 -16.15
N SER A 39 -4.55 -12.05 -16.28
CA SER A 39 -3.22 -12.49 -16.73
C SER A 39 -2.88 -11.98 -18.15
N THR A 40 -3.77 -11.17 -18.72
CA THR A 40 -3.65 -10.46 -19.97
C THR A 40 -3.38 -8.99 -19.69
N THR A 41 -2.19 -8.54 -20.07
CA THR A 41 -1.89 -7.12 -20.25
C THR A 41 -2.98 -6.50 -21.14
N PRO A 42 -3.39 -5.23 -20.93
CA PRO A 42 -4.49 -4.61 -21.68
C PRO A 42 -4.22 -4.53 -23.19
N TYR A 43 -2.97 -4.69 -23.60
CA TYR A 43 -2.51 -4.84 -24.98
C TYR A 43 -1.25 -5.73 -25.00
N PRO A 44 -0.91 -6.39 -26.13
CA PRO A 44 0.29 -7.22 -26.24
C PRO A 44 1.56 -6.47 -25.86
N GLY A 45 2.37 -7.05 -24.96
CA GLY A 45 3.60 -6.43 -24.48
C GLY A 45 3.39 -5.26 -23.51
N GLY A 46 2.18 -5.08 -22.96
CA GLY A 46 1.94 -4.09 -21.92
C GLY A 46 2.75 -4.37 -20.66
N PHE A 47 3.34 -3.33 -20.09
CA PHE A 47 4.11 -3.38 -18.85
C PHE A 47 3.73 -2.21 -17.95
N LYS A 48 4.21 -2.23 -16.70
CA LYS A 48 4.01 -1.17 -15.72
C LYS A 48 5.35 -0.55 -15.36
N CYS A 49 5.34 0.74 -15.06
CA CYS A 49 6.45 1.49 -14.49
C CYS A 49 5.95 2.22 -13.24
N PHE A 50 6.84 2.48 -12.29
CA PHE A 50 6.54 3.47 -11.26
C PHE A 50 6.46 4.86 -11.88
N THR A 51 5.43 5.65 -11.56
CA THR A 51 5.25 7.02 -12.05
C THR A 51 5.07 7.98 -10.88
N CYS A 52 5.84 9.06 -10.86
CA CYS A 52 5.75 10.10 -9.85
C CYS A 52 6.33 11.41 -10.40
N GLU A 53 5.88 12.56 -9.90
CA GLU A 53 6.44 13.87 -10.23
C GLU A 53 7.06 14.51 -9.00
N LYS A 54 8.37 14.78 -9.07
CA LYS A 54 9.14 15.49 -8.03
C LYS A 54 8.91 14.95 -6.59
N ALA A 55 8.85 13.63 -6.44
CA ALA A 55 8.84 12.99 -5.10
C ALA A 55 10.15 13.30 -4.36
N ALA A 56 10.15 13.34 -3.03
CA ALA A 56 11.35 13.70 -2.26
C ALA A 56 12.47 12.67 -2.45
N ASP A 57 12.10 11.39 -2.54
CA ASP A 57 13.03 10.29 -2.74
C ASP A 57 12.39 9.12 -3.51
N ASN A 58 13.21 8.08 -3.73
CA ASN A 58 12.78 6.89 -4.46
C ASN A 58 11.78 6.03 -3.68
N TYR A 59 11.83 6.03 -2.34
CA TYR A 59 10.90 5.26 -1.51
C TYR A 59 9.50 5.86 -1.57
N GLU A 60 9.38 7.17 -1.38
CA GLU A 60 8.12 7.90 -1.49
C GLU A 60 7.50 7.73 -2.88
N CYS A 61 8.32 7.87 -3.93
CA CYS A 61 7.88 7.65 -5.31
C CYS A 61 7.30 6.25 -5.52
N ASN A 62 8.02 5.20 -5.11
CA ASN A 62 7.58 3.82 -5.33
C ASN A 62 6.37 3.44 -4.47
N ARG A 63 6.27 3.97 -3.25
CA ARG A 63 5.20 3.63 -2.31
C ARG A 63 3.83 4.16 -2.73
N TRP A 64 3.80 5.31 -3.38
CA TRP A 64 2.55 5.98 -3.79
C TRP A 64 2.28 5.92 -5.29
N ALA A 65 3.19 5.34 -6.08
CA ALA A 65 2.98 5.14 -7.49
C ALA A 65 1.73 4.29 -7.77
N PRO A 66 0.88 4.70 -8.72
CA PRO A 66 -0.32 3.96 -9.07
C PRO A 66 0.03 2.65 -9.76
N ASP A 67 -0.71 1.58 -9.44
CA ASP A 67 -0.52 0.25 -10.05
C ASP A 67 -1.21 0.13 -11.43
N ILE A 68 -0.83 0.98 -12.38
CA ILE A 68 -1.41 1.08 -13.72
C ILE A 68 -0.42 0.68 -14.82
N TYR A 69 -0.95 0.23 -15.96
CA TYR A 69 -0.15 -0.03 -17.15
C TYR A 69 0.30 1.26 -17.81
N CYS A 70 1.49 1.22 -18.43
CA CYS A 70 1.99 2.34 -19.22
C CYS A 70 1.07 2.64 -20.41
N PRO A 71 1.11 3.87 -20.94
CA PRO A 71 0.48 4.20 -22.21
C PRO A 71 0.93 3.27 -23.35
N ARG A 72 0.11 3.13 -24.39
CA ARG A 72 0.50 2.41 -25.61
C ARG A 72 1.74 3.09 -26.21
N GLU A 73 2.58 2.30 -26.86
CA GLU A 73 3.82 2.74 -27.52
C GLU A 73 4.97 3.13 -26.58
N THR A 74 4.77 3.18 -25.25
CA THR A 74 5.87 3.26 -24.29
C THR A 74 6.77 2.03 -24.44
N ARG A 75 8.08 2.23 -24.47
CA ARG A 75 9.08 1.16 -24.66
C ARG A 75 10.04 0.98 -23.48
N TYR A 76 10.09 1.94 -22.57
CA TYR A 76 11.03 1.97 -21.45
C TYR A 76 10.44 2.80 -20.30
N CYS A 77 10.89 2.50 -19.09
CA CYS A 77 10.62 3.34 -17.92
C CYS A 77 11.69 4.42 -17.83
N TYR A 78 11.27 5.69 -17.65
CA TYR A 78 12.17 6.80 -17.40
C TYR A 78 12.30 7.06 -15.90
N THR A 79 13.51 7.38 -15.44
CA THR A 79 13.76 7.85 -14.08
C THR A 79 14.78 8.96 -14.11
N GLN A 80 14.40 10.11 -13.52
CA GLN A 80 15.28 11.22 -13.25
C GLN A 80 15.40 11.38 -11.74
N HIS A 81 16.63 11.34 -11.24
CA HIS A 81 16.92 11.50 -9.83
C HIS A 81 17.90 12.66 -9.67
N THR A 82 17.41 13.75 -9.11
CA THR A 82 18.25 14.88 -8.72
C THR A 82 18.77 14.60 -7.32
N MET A 83 20.09 14.60 -7.17
CA MET A 83 20.77 14.35 -5.90
C MET A 83 21.69 15.51 -5.56
N GLU A 84 21.91 15.73 -4.27
CA GLU A 84 23.00 16.59 -3.79
C GLU A 84 24.35 15.97 -4.14
N GLY A 85 25.41 16.79 -4.18
CA GLY A 85 26.78 16.29 -4.34
C GLY A 85 27.23 15.35 -3.20
N THR A 86 26.55 15.40 -2.06
CA THR A 86 26.74 14.50 -0.90
C THR A 86 26.04 13.15 -1.06
N GLY A 87 25.17 12.99 -2.07
CA GLY A 87 24.40 11.77 -2.34
C GLY A 87 22.97 11.77 -1.78
N ASN A 88 22.54 12.81 -1.07
CA ASN A 88 21.15 12.91 -0.61
C ASN A 88 20.18 13.12 -1.78
N SER A 89 18.97 12.56 -1.68
CA SER A 89 17.93 12.77 -2.68
C SER A 89 17.34 14.18 -2.56
N ILE A 90 17.23 14.89 -3.68
CA ILE A 90 16.53 16.19 -3.77
C ILE A 90 15.15 15.99 -4.40
N SER A 91 15.10 15.26 -5.51
CA SER A 91 13.82 14.94 -6.17
C SER A 91 13.93 13.73 -7.09
N VAL A 92 12.83 13.00 -7.24
CA VAL A 92 12.67 11.88 -8.17
C VAL A 92 11.46 12.11 -9.05
N THR A 93 11.62 11.94 -10.36
CA THR A 93 10.54 11.90 -11.34
C THR A 93 10.64 10.63 -12.15
N LYS A 94 9.54 9.89 -12.27
CA LYS A 94 9.44 8.67 -13.09
C LYS A 94 8.24 8.74 -14.02
N ARG A 95 8.43 8.31 -15.28
CA ARG A 95 7.44 8.39 -16.36
C ARG A 95 7.50 7.15 -17.25
#